data_AF-A0A1G9U4D3-F1
#
_entry.id   AF-A0A1G9U4D3-F1
#
_cell.length_a   1.000
_cell.length_b   1.000
_cell.length_c   1.000
_cell.angle_alpha   90.00
_cell.angle_beta   90.00
_cell.angle_gamma   90.00
#
_symmetry.space_group_name_H-M   'P 1'
#
loop_
_entity.id
_entity.type
_entity.pdbx_description
1 polymer ?
#
loop_
_entity_poly.entity_id
_entity_poly.type
_entity_poly.pdbx_seq_one_letter_code
_entity_poly.pdbx_strand_id
1 'polypeptide(L)'
;MRHIISILMENEPGALSRVVGLFAQRNYNIETLNVAPTEDPTLSRLTVTTVGDDRVIEQITKHLNKLIDVVKLVDLTEGNHIERELMMVKVKALGAARDEVKRTADIFRAQIVDVTPSLYTVQITGDAGKLDAFLQAMAPVGILEVARTGVSGIARGDKVLSL
;
A
#
# COMPACT_ATOMS: atom_id res chain seq x y z
N MET A 1 9.69 -14.75 -1.90
CA MET A 1 9.95 -13.39 -2.43
C MET A 1 8.71 -12.54 -2.19
N ARG A 2 8.80 -11.21 -2.33
CA ARG A 2 7.65 -10.29 -2.20
C ARG A 2 6.91 -10.21 -3.53
N HIS A 3 5.61 -10.40 -3.52
CA HIS A 3 4.72 -10.35 -4.69
C HIS A 3 3.66 -9.28 -4.52
N ILE A 4 3.22 -8.69 -5.63
CA ILE A 4 2.22 -7.61 -5.68
C ILE A 4 1.12 -8.04 -6.63
N ILE A 5 0.00 -8.48 -6.07
CA ILE A 5 -1.13 -9.00 -6.82
C ILE A 5 -2.13 -7.86 -6.99
N SER A 6 -2.39 -7.45 -8.22
CA SER A 6 -3.44 -6.50 -8.57
C SER A 6 -4.67 -7.26 -9.04
N ILE A 7 -5.81 -7.01 -8.41
CA ILE A 7 -7.08 -7.69 -8.62
C ILE A 7 -8.11 -6.64 -9.02
N LEU A 8 -8.79 -6.88 -10.13
CA LEU A 8 -10.00 -6.16 -10.52
C LEU A 8 -11.20 -7.02 -10.10
N MET A 9 -12.10 -6.43 -9.32
CA MET A 9 -13.22 -7.15 -8.72
C MET A 9 -14.50 -6.33 -8.69
N GLU A 10 -15.64 -6.99 -8.56
CA GLU A 10 -16.94 -6.32 -8.39
C GLU A 10 -16.95 -5.48 -7.11
N ASN A 11 -17.50 -4.27 -7.22
CA ASN A 11 -17.67 -3.35 -6.10
C ASN A 11 -18.97 -3.63 -5.32
N GLU A 12 -19.12 -4.89 -4.87
CA GLU A 12 -20.31 -5.38 -4.20
C GLU A 12 -20.03 -5.78 -2.74
N PRO A 13 -21.02 -5.64 -1.83
CA PRO A 13 -20.90 -6.09 -0.46
C PRO A 13 -20.46 -7.57 -0.36
N GLY A 14 -19.41 -7.80 0.42
CA GLY A 14 -18.88 -9.14 0.67
C GLY A 14 -17.83 -9.62 -0.33
N ALA A 15 -17.64 -8.95 -1.48
CA ALA A 15 -16.59 -9.32 -2.44
C ALA A 15 -15.20 -9.24 -1.78
N LEU A 16 -14.90 -8.12 -1.10
CA LEU A 16 -13.65 -7.95 -0.34
C LEU A 16 -13.48 -9.02 0.75
N SER A 17 -14.57 -9.33 1.47
CA SER A 17 -14.56 -10.34 2.54
C SER A 17 -14.21 -11.73 2.00
N ARG A 18 -14.71 -12.11 0.82
CA ARG A 18 -14.38 -13.38 0.17
C ARG A 18 -12.91 -13.45 -0.25
N VAL A 19 -12.38 -12.37 -0.82
CA VAL A 19 -10.95 -12.28 -1.16
C VAL A 19 -10.08 -12.41 0.09
N VAL A 20 -10.32 -11.61 1.12
CA VAL A 20 -9.54 -11.67 2.38
C VAL A 20 -9.72 -13.01 3.10
N GLY A 21 -10.93 -13.57 3.08
CA GLY A 21 -11.25 -14.87 3.67
C GLY A 21 -10.46 -16.01 3.03
N LEU A 22 -10.20 -15.96 1.72
CA LEU A 22 -9.35 -16.93 1.04
C LEU A 22 -7.92 -16.91 1.55
N PHE A 23 -7.33 -15.73 1.76
CA PHE A 23 -6.00 -15.60 2.36
C PHE A 23 -5.99 -16.17 3.78
N ALA A 24 -6.99 -15.83 4.59
CA ALA A 24 -7.09 -16.31 5.97
C ALA A 24 -7.24 -17.85 6.05
N GLN A 25 -8.16 -18.44 5.29
CA GLN A 25 -8.43 -19.89 5.30
C GLN A 25 -7.24 -20.73 4.86
N ARG A 26 -6.39 -20.19 3.99
CA ARG A 26 -5.21 -20.87 3.47
C ARG A 26 -3.92 -20.48 4.20
N ASN A 27 -4.03 -19.63 5.23
CA ASN A 27 -2.91 -19.12 6.00
C ASN A 27 -1.85 -18.43 5.11
N TYR A 28 -2.32 -17.69 4.09
CA TYR A 28 -1.46 -16.84 3.28
C TYR A 28 -1.26 -15.50 3.99
N ASN A 29 -0.02 -15.04 4.03
CA ASN A 29 0.31 -13.74 4.64
C ASN A 29 -0.22 -12.59 3.77
N ILE A 30 -0.70 -11.51 4.40
CA ILE A 30 -0.98 -10.23 3.73
C ILE A 30 -0.07 -9.20 4.40
N GLU A 31 0.88 -8.64 3.67
CA GLU A 31 1.73 -7.56 4.19
C GLU A 31 1.00 -6.21 4.12
N THR A 32 0.42 -5.90 2.96
CA THR A 32 -0.42 -4.72 2.78
C THR A 32 -1.61 -5.05 1.90
N LEU A 33 -2.74 -4.39 2.14
CA LEU A 33 -3.92 -4.47 1.29
C LEU A 33 -4.47 -3.07 1.09
N ASN A 34 -4.67 -2.70 -0.18
CA ASN A 34 -5.31 -1.46 -0.58
C ASN A 34 -6.48 -1.80 -1.52
N VAL A 35 -7.63 -1.15 -1.34
CA VAL A 35 -8.77 -1.32 -2.23
C VAL A 35 -9.52 -0.01 -2.37
N ALA A 36 -9.88 0.34 -3.60
CA ALA A 36 -10.71 1.50 -3.90
C ALA A 36 -11.48 1.28 -5.22
N PRO A 37 -12.62 1.98 -5.41
CA PRO A 37 -13.32 2.01 -6.70
C PRO A 37 -12.41 2.50 -7.84
N THR A 38 -12.67 2.01 -9.05
CA THR A 38 -12.00 2.46 -10.28
C THR A 38 -12.74 3.65 -10.92
N GLU A 39 -12.35 4.02 -12.14
CA GLU A 39 -13.13 4.93 -12.99
C GLU A 39 -14.54 4.39 -13.31
N ASP A 40 -14.70 3.06 -13.30
CA ASP A 40 -15.99 2.40 -13.26
C ASP A 40 -16.39 2.15 -11.80
N PRO A 41 -17.46 2.80 -11.29
CA PRO A 41 -17.88 2.65 -9.90
C PRO A 41 -18.42 1.25 -9.56
N THR A 42 -18.72 0.41 -10.56
CA THR A 42 -19.12 -0.98 -10.37
C THR A 42 -17.93 -1.91 -10.12
N LEU A 43 -16.71 -1.42 -10.34
CA LEU A 43 -15.47 -2.17 -10.16
C LEU A 43 -14.57 -1.52 -9.12
N SER A 44 -13.93 -2.36 -8.32
CA SER A 44 -12.88 -1.99 -7.38
C SER A 44 -11.55 -2.61 -7.80
N ARG A 45 -10.47 -1.85 -7.61
CA ARG A 45 -9.11 -2.35 -7.75
C ARG A 45 -8.52 -2.60 -6.38
N LEU A 46 -8.16 -3.84 -6.15
CA LEU A 46 -7.49 -4.30 -4.94
C LEU A 46 -6.03 -4.61 -5.25
N THR A 47 -5.11 -4.09 -4.45
CA THR A 47 -3.68 -4.41 -4.52
C THR A 47 -3.27 -5.07 -3.21
N VAL A 48 -2.78 -6.29 -3.29
CA VAL A 48 -2.26 -7.05 -2.13
C VAL A 48 -0.78 -7.29 -2.33
N THR A 49 0.00 -6.98 -1.29
CA THR A 49 1.38 -7.44 -1.18
C THR A 49 1.45 -8.63 -0.24
N THR A 50 2.22 -9.64 -0.65
CA THR A 50 2.38 -10.88 0.12
C THR A 50 3.79 -11.44 -0.08
N VAL A 51 4.18 -12.34 0.81
CA VAL A 51 5.46 -13.05 0.75
C VAL A 51 5.18 -14.54 0.61
N GLY A 52 5.77 -15.14 -0.43
CA GLY A 52 5.62 -16.56 -0.72
C GLY A 52 6.68 -17.04 -1.70
N ASP A 53 6.75 -18.35 -1.91
CA ASP A 53 7.44 -18.93 -3.07
C ASP A 53 6.51 -18.91 -4.29
N ASP A 54 7.07 -19.08 -5.49
CA ASP A 54 6.31 -19.00 -6.74
C ASP A 54 5.15 -20.02 -6.78
N ARG A 55 5.29 -21.16 -6.09
CA ARG A 55 4.25 -22.18 -6.00
C ARG A 55 3.05 -21.71 -5.17
N VAL A 56 3.30 -21.04 -4.05
CA VAL A 56 2.27 -20.43 -3.20
C VAL A 56 1.56 -19.32 -3.96
N ILE A 57 2.30 -18.48 -4.70
CA ILE A 57 1.70 -17.41 -5.49
C ILE A 57 0.84 -17.95 -6.63
N GLU A 58 1.32 -18.97 -7.34
CA GLU A 58 0.53 -19.67 -8.35
C GLU A 58 -0.78 -20.23 -7.76
N GLN A 59 -0.72 -20.79 -6.55
CA GLN A 59 -1.92 -21.27 -5.84
C GLN A 59 -2.86 -20.13 -5.45
N ILE A 60 -2.35 -19.02 -4.91
CA ILE A 60 -3.14 -17.83 -4.59
C ILE A 60 -3.87 -17.34 -5.84
N THR A 61 -3.15 -17.16 -6.94
CA THR A 61 -3.70 -16.74 -8.24
C THR A 61 -4.78 -17.72 -8.74
N LYS A 62 -4.55 -19.03 -8.66
CA LYS A 62 -5.54 -20.04 -9.07
C LYS A 62 -6.79 -20.04 -8.18
N HIS A 63 -6.65 -19.78 -6.88
CA HIS A 63 -7.79 -19.72 -5.97
C HIS A 63 -8.60 -18.43 -6.17
N LEU A 64 -7.93 -17.29 -6.36
CA LEU A 64 -8.57 -16.00 -6.61
C LEU A 64 -9.37 -16.02 -7.92
N ASN A 65 -8.84 -16.64 -8.99
CA ASN A 65 -9.56 -16.81 -10.26
C ASN A 65 -10.85 -17.66 -10.14
N LYS A 66 -11.05 -18.40 -9.03
CA LYS A 66 -12.28 -19.17 -8.80
C LYS A 66 -13.37 -18.36 -8.08
N LEU A 67 -13.03 -17.19 -7.55
CA LEU A 67 -14.01 -16.32 -6.93
C LEU A 67 -14.81 -15.60 -8.02
N ILE A 68 -16.14 -15.68 -7.92
CA ILE A 68 -17.05 -15.09 -8.92
C ILE A 68 -16.84 -13.57 -9.02
N ASP A 69 -16.57 -12.91 -7.89
CA ASP A 69 -16.40 -11.45 -7.85
C ASP A 69 -15.07 -10.98 -8.45
N VAL A 70 -14.12 -11.88 -8.70
CA VAL A 70 -12.81 -11.54 -9.26
C VAL A 70 -12.92 -11.58 -10.78
N VAL A 71 -12.87 -10.39 -11.38
CA VAL A 71 -12.99 -10.19 -12.83
C VAL A 71 -11.67 -10.55 -13.52
N LYS A 72 -10.57 -10.01 -13.01
CA LYS A 72 -9.22 -10.19 -13.57
C LYS A 72 -8.19 -10.01 -12.45
N LEU A 73 -7.04 -10.64 -12.59
CA LEU A 73 -5.91 -10.41 -11.69
C LEU A 73 -4.58 -10.55 -12.45
N VAL A 74 -3.56 -9.88 -11.93
CA VAL A 74 -2.18 -9.90 -12.45
C VAL A 74 -1.21 -9.86 -11.28
N ASP A 75 -0.14 -10.64 -11.36
CA ASP A 75 1.05 -10.41 -10.54
C ASP A 75 1.90 -9.30 -11.20
N LEU A 76 1.94 -8.13 -10.58
CA LEU A 76 2.72 -6.99 -11.08
C LEU A 76 4.23 -7.24 -10.98
N THR A 77 4.68 -8.15 -10.11
CA THR A 77 6.12 -8.42 -9.92
C THR A 77 6.75 -9.20 -11.07
N GLU A 78 5.95 -9.90 -11.89
CA GLU A 78 6.43 -10.56 -13.10
C GLU A 78 6.79 -9.58 -14.23
N GLY A 79 6.45 -8.30 -14.08
CA GLY A 79 6.69 -7.27 -15.08
C GLY A 79 7.20 -5.95 -14.52
N ASN A 80 7.55 -5.04 -15.43
CA ASN A 80 7.85 -3.67 -15.08
C ASN A 80 6.59 -2.97 -14.56
N HIS A 81 6.64 -2.47 -13.33
CA HIS A 81 5.53 -1.78 -12.70
C HIS A 81 5.99 -0.51 -11.98
N ILE A 82 5.01 0.27 -11.53
CA ILE A 82 5.17 1.41 -10.63
C ILE A 82 4.37 1.06 -9.39
N GLU A 83 5.01 1.16 -8.23
CA GLU A 83 4.33 1.06 -6.94
C GLU A 83 4.53 2.34 -6.13
N ARG A 84 3.45 2.77 -5.47
CA ARG A 84 3.46 3.92 -4.56
C ARG A 84 2.58 3.64 -3.35
N GLU A 85 2.96 4.25 -2.25
CA GLU A 85 2.25 4.23 -0.99
C GLU A 85 2.24 5.64 -0.40
N LEU A 86 1.15 5.95 0.32
CA LEU A 86 1.02 7.16 1.14
C LEU A 86 1.16 6.78 2.61
N MET A 87 1.91 7.58 3.35
CA MET A 87 2.01 7.49 4.79
C MET A 87 1.78 8.86 5.43
N MET A 88 1.00 8.87 6.50
CA MET A 88 0.92 9.97 7.44
C MET A 88 1.61 9.56 8.73
N VAL A 89 2.47 10.42 9.26
CA VAL A 89 3.21 10.17 10.49
C VAL A 89 3.18 11.39 11.39
N LYS A 90 2.71 11.16 12.61
CA LYS A 90 2.66 12.17 13.67
C LYS A 90 3.90 12.04 14.52
N VAL A 91 4.60 13.14 14.72
CA VAL A 91 5.87 13.18 15.48
C VAL A 91 5.84 14.29 16.51
N LYS A 92 6.59 14.11 17.60
CA LYS A 92 6.88 15.20 18.53
C LYS A 92 7.73 16.25 17.83
N ALA A 93 7.45 17.53 18.06
CA ALA A 93 8.15 18.64 17.43
C ALA A 93 8.21 19.82 18.40
N LEU A 94 9.20 19.79 19.30
CA LEU A 94 9.46 20.81 20.34
C LEU A 94 10.86 21.42 20.16
N GLY A 95 10.97 22.74 20.32
CA GLY A 95 12.25 23.45 20.20
C GLY A 95 12.98 23.12 18.89
N ALA A 96 14.26 22.76 19.00
CA ALA A 96 15.11 22.43 17.85
C ALA A 96 14.62 21.24 17.01
N ALA A 97 13.80 20.34 17.58
CA ALA A 97 13.25 19.21 16.84
C ALA A 97 12.31 19.66 15.71
N ARG A 98 11.69 20.85 15.83
CA ARG A 98 10.81 21.39 14.77
C ARG A 98 11.56 21.61 13.48
N ASP A 99 12.76 22.20 13.56
CA ASP A 99 13.57 22.48 12.39
C ASP A 99 14.12 21.19 11.78
N GLU A 100 14.43 20.19 12.62
CA GLU A 100 14.92 18.88 12.16
C GLU A 100 13.83 18.09 11.42
N VAL A 101 12.62 18.03 11.98
CA VAL A 101 11.47 17.40 11.31
C VAL A 101 11.19 18.11 10.00
N LYS A 102 11.21 19.45 9.98
CA LYS A 102 11.00 20.22 8.76
C LYS A 102 12.06 19.92 7.70
N ARG A 103 13.35 19.97 8.06
CA ARG A 103 14.45 19.66 7.13
C ARG A 103 14.32 18.26 6.56
N THR A 104 14.03 17.27 7.40
CA THR A 104 13.89 15.89 6.95
C THR A 104 12.68 15.71 6.06
N ALA A 105 11.55 16.37 6.38
CA ALA A 105 10.39 16.39 5.50
C ALA A 105 10.75 16.98 4.13
N ASP A 106 11.48 18.11 4.09
CA ASP A 106 11.91 18.74 2.84
C ASP A 106 12.86 17.81 2.02
N ILE A 107 13.82 17.12 2.67
CA ILE A 107 14.73 16.15 2.02
C ILE A 107 13.96 15.00 1.37
N PHE A 108 12.98 14.45 2.07
CA PHE A 108 12.17 13.34 1.56
C PHE A 108 11.04 13.81 0.62
N ARG A 109 10.94 15.11 0.35
CA ARG A 109 9.85 15.74 -0.41
C ARG A 109 8.48 15.38 0.19
N ALA A 110 8.43 15.33 1.51
CA ALA A 110 7.23 15.17 2.30
C ALA A 110 6.62 16.54 2.62
N GLN A 111 5.39 16.56 3.10
CA GLN A 111 4.64 17.77 3.40
C GLN A 111 4.14 17.72 4.84
N ILE A 112 4.37 18.79 5.62
CA ILE A 112 3.73 18.94 6.93
C ILE A 112 2.28 19.37 6.68
N VAL A 113 1.32 18.56 7.11
CA VAL A 113 -0.12 18.76 6.86
C VAL A 113 -0.89 19.22 8.09
N ASP A 114 -0.30 19.06 9.29
CA ASP A 114 -0.88 19.56 10.55
C ASP A 114 0.22 20.00 11.51
N VAL A 115 -0.06 21.05 12.28
CA VAL A 115 0.89 21.74 13.14
C VAL A 115 0.24 22.13 14.46
N THR A 116 0.85 21.69 15.56
CA THR A 116 0.53 22.19 16.90
C THR A 116 1.80 22.74 17.58
N PRO A 117 1.72 23.34 18.80
CA PRO A 117 2.89 23.81 19.52
C PRO A 117 3.91 22.70 19.84
N SER A 118 3.47 21.44 19.92
CA SER A 118 4.30 20.31 20.32
C SER A 118 4.41 19.19 19.29
N LEU A 119 3.64 19.22 18.20
CA LEU A 119 3.53 18.14 17.23
C LEU A 119 3.54 18.63 15.78
N TYR A 120 3.98 17.75 14.89
CA TYR A 120 3.73 17.83 13.46
C TYR A 120 3.10 16.53 12.96
N THR A 121 2.19 16.64 11.99
CA THR A 121 1.80 15.51 11.15
C THR A 121 2.40 15.71 9.77
N VAL A 122 3.19 14.74 9.32
CA VAL A 122 3.87 14.75 8.02
C VAL A 122 3.22 13.72 7.11
N GLN A 123 2.84 14.16 5.91
CA GLN A 123 2.41 13.32 4.81
C GLN A 123 3.59 13.06 3.87
N ILE A 124 3.82 11.79 3.51
CA ILE A 124 4.86 11.39 2.57
C ILE A 124 4.31 10.34 1.58
N THR A 125 4.75 10.45 0.33
CA THR A 125 4.47 9.48 -0.73
C THR A 125 5.79 8.94 -1.31
N GLY A 126 5.81 7.65 -1.61
CA GLY A 126 7.01 6.97 -2.08
C GLY A 126 6.77 5.50 -2.39
N ASP A 127 7.83 4.78 -2.75
CA ASP A 127 7.86 3.33 -2.58
C ASP A 127 8.02 2.97 -1.10
N ALA A 128 7.82 1.69 -0.76
CA ALA A 128 7.90 1.21 0.62
C ALA A 128 9.25 1.53 1.27
N GLY A 129 10.35 1.37 0.53
CA GLY A 129 11.71 1.64 1.03
C GLY A 129 11.92 3.10 1.41
N LYS A 130 11.41 4.05 0.62
CA LYS A 130 11.46 5.49 0.93
C LYS A 130 10.68 5.81 2.21
N LEU A 131 9.49 5.21 2.39
CA LEU A 131 8.69 5.39 3.60
C LEU A 131 9.39 4.83 4.83
N ASP A 132 9.97 3.63 4.73
CA ASP A 132 10.71 3.00 5.82
C ASP A 132 11.95 3.81 6.21
N ALA A 133 12.68 4.33 5.23
CA ALA A 133 13.81 5.23 5.47
C ALA A 133 13.38 6.54 6.17
N PHE A 134 12.18 7.07 5.83
CA PHE A 134 11.64 8.24 6.52
C PHE A 134 11.31 7.94 7.99
N LEU A 135 10.71 6.78 8.29
CA LEU A 135 10.44 6.35 9.66
C LEU A 135 11.74 6.19 10.46
N GLN A 136 12.78 5.61 9.86
CA GLN A 136 14.09 5.48 10.50
C GLN A 136 14.71 6.85 10.81
N ALA A 137 14.64 7.81 9.88
CA ALA A 137 15.13 9.16 10.09
C ALA A 137 14.35 9.93 11.18
N MET A 138 13.04 9.65 11.32
CA MET A 138 12.18 10.26 12.34
C MET A 138 12.26 9.58 13.72
N ALA A 139 12.83 8.37 13.82
CA ALA A 139 12.88 7.60 15.07
C ALA A 139 13.47 8.39 16.26
N PRO A 140 14.56 9.18 16.12
CA PRO A 140 15.13 9.96 17.23
C PRO A 140 14.22 11.10 17.74
N VAL A 141 13.34 11.63 16.88
CA VAL A 141 12.46 12.75 17.20
C VAL A 141 11.27 12.29 18.06
N GLY A 142 10.89 11.02 17.94
CA GLY A 142 9.78 10.41 18.66
C GLY A 142 8.51 10.42 17.81
N ILE A 143 8.28 9.29 17.14
CA ILE A 143 7.05 8.99 16.39
C ILE A 143 5.94 8.65 17.38
N LEU A 144 4.76 9.22 17.16
CA LEU A 144 3.56 9.00 17.98
C LEU A 144 2.55 8.10 17.29
N GLU A 145 2.39 8.26 15.98
CA GLU A 145 1.34 7.60 15.22
C GLU A 145 1.78 7.47 13.76
N VAL A 146 1.45 6.35 13.14
CA VAL A 146 1.70 6.08 11.72
C VAL A 146 0.43 5.51 11.10
N ALA A 147 -0.01 6.09 9.99
CA ALA A 147 -1.06 5.55 9.14
C ALA A 147 -0.51 5.35 7.73
N ARG A 148 -0.63 4.13 7.20
CA ARG A 148 -0.11 3.70 5.90
C ARG A 148 -1.23 3.15 5.04
N THR A 149 -1.24 3.49 3.75
CA THR A 149 -2.30 3.05 2.82
C THR A 149 -2.09 1.65 2.27
N GLY A 150 -0.90 1.08 2.43
CA GLY A 150 -0.45 -0.04 1.61
C GLY A 150 -0.16 0.38 0.16
N VAL A 151 0.32 -0.58 -0.62
CA VAL A 151 0.77 -0.32 -1.99
C VAL A 151 -0.40 -0.14 -2.95
N SER A 152 -0.31 0.90 -3.79
CA SER A 152 -1.03 1.04 -5.04
C SER A 152 -0.06 0.80 -6.19
N GLY A 153 -0.41 -0.08 -7.13
CA GLY A 153 0.48 -0.53 -8.20
C GLY A 153 -0.18 -0.53 -9.58
N ILE A 154 0.57 -0.13 -10.60
CA ILE A 154 0.17 -0.15 -12.02
C ILE A 154 1.33 -0.65 -12.88
N ALA A 155 1.05 -1.45 -13.91
CA ALA A 155 2.04 -1.91 -14.87
C ALA A 155 2.57 -0.75 -15.74
N ARG A 156 3.83 -0.82 -16.19
CA ARG A 156 4.41 0.20 -17.08
C ARG A 156 4.06 -0.08 -18.55
N GLY A 157 3.97 0.99 -19.34
CA GLY A 157 3.73 0.93 -20.78
C GLY A 157 2.27 0.60 -21.09
N ASP A 158 2.05 -0.14 -22.16
CA ASP A 158 0.71 -0.40 -22.71
C ASP A 158 -0.05 -1.54 -22.00
N LYS A 159 0.53 -2.12 -20.95
CA LYS A 159 -0.12 -3.16 -20.15
C LYS A 159 -1.17 -2.52 -19.24
N VAL A 160 -2.44 -2.80 -19.51
CA VAL A 160 -3.57 -2.31 -18.73
C VAL A 160 -4.33 -3.48 -18.12
N LEU A 161 -4.73 -3.32 -16.85
CA LEU A 161 -5.69 -4.21 -16.20
C LEU A 161 -7.07 -3.59 -16.32
N SER A 162 -7.76 -3.89 -17.41
CA SER A 162 -9.15 -3.51 -17.67
C SER A 162 -9.97 -4.76 -17.99
N LEU A 163 -11.30 -4.63 -18.00
CA LEU A 163 -12.21 -5.60 -18.63
C LEU A 163 -11.73 -5.97 -20.04
#